data_AF-A0A8T5HRQ6-F1
#
_entry.id   AF-A0A8T5HRQ6-F1
#
_cell.length_a   1.000
_cell.length_b   1.000
_cell.length_c   1.000
_cell.angle_alpha   90.00
_cell.angle_beta   90.00
_cell.angle_gamma   90.00
#
_symmetry.space_group_name_H-M   'P 1'
#
loop_
_entity.id
_entity.type
_entity.pdbx_description
1 polymer ?
#
loop_
_entity_poly.entity_id
_entity_poly.type
_entity_poly.pdbx_seq_one_letter_code
_entity_poly.pdbx_strand_id
1 'polypeptide(L)'
;MPYKDAEKRKECRRRWYAENKESEKAHIRKRKLEIKKWFLGYKAKLKCMKCGEKHVATIDFHHNIGDKENGISKMVADGYSIERILRELKKCEVLCANCHRKVHFRKSKV
;
A
#
# COMPACT_ATOMS: atom_id res chain seq x y z
N MET A 1 -24.38 30.53 9.52
CA MET A 1 -23.73 29.76 8.43
C MET A 1 -24.16 28.29 8.50
N PRO A 2 -24.61 27.69 7.38
CA PRO A 2 -25.28 26.38 7.29
C PRO A 2 -24.35 25.16 7.51
N TYR A 3 -23.42 25.27 8.45
CA TYR A 3 -22.44 24.21 8.76
C TYR A 3 -22.69 23.52 10.10
N LYS A 4 -23.65 24.02 10.90
CA LYS A 4 -23.97 23.49 12.24
C LYS A 4 -25.01 22.36 12.24
N ASP A 5 -25.76 22.17 11.15
CA ASP A 5 -26.82 21.15 11.04
C ASP A 5 -26.26 19.84 10.47
N ALA A 6 -26.34 18.75 11.24
CA ALA A 6 -25.80 17.46 10.87
C ALA A 6 -26.56 16.80 9.71
N GLU A 7 -27.88 16.99 9.63
CA GLU A 7 -28.72 16.37 8.62
C GLU A 7 -28.54 17.05 7.27
N LYS A 8 -28.49 18.38 7.24
CA LYS A 8 -28.17 19.13 6.00
C LYS A 8 -26.79 18.76 5.44
N ARG A 9 -25.80 18.50 6.29
CA ARG A 9 -24.47 18.02 5.87
C ARG A 9 -24.52 16.62 5.25
N LYS A 10 -25.32 15.70 5.82
CA LYS A 10 -25.50 14.34 5.27
C LYS A 10 -26.20 14.39 3.92
N GLU A 11 -27.24 15.19 3.78
CA GLU A 11 -28.00 15.33 2.55
C GLU A 11 -27.15 15.93 1.41
N CYS A 12 -26.44 17.03 1.68
CA CYS A 12 -25.49 17.61 0.74
C CYS A 12 -24.42 16.60 0.30
N ARG A 13 -23.89 15.79 1.24
CA ARG A 13 -22.89 14.75 0.93
C ARG A 13 -23.48 13.64 0.06
N ARG A 14 -24.71 13.20 0.31
CA ARG A 14 -25.40 12.20 -0.52
C ARG A 14 -25.60 12.71 -1.94
N ARG A 15 -26.10 13.94 -2.09
CA ARG A 15 -26.34 14.56 -3.41
C ARG A 15 -25.04 14.69 -4.18
N TRP A 16 -24.00 15.23 -3.55
CA TRP A 16 -22.66 15.33 -4.14
C TRP A 16 -22.12 13.96 -4.56
N TYR A 17 -22.23 12.92 -3.72
CA TYR A 17 -21.75 11.57 -4.06
C TYR A 17 -22.56 10.96 -5.21
N ALA A 18 -23.87 11.17 -5.29
CA ALA A 18 -24.69 10.68 -6.39
C ALA A 18 -24.28 11.30 -7.73
N GLU A 19 -24.02 12.61 -7.74
CA GLU A 19 -23.62 13.36 -8.93
C GLU A 19 -22.16 13.11 -9.34
N ASN A 20 -21.27 12.86 -8.37
CA ASN A 20 -19.82 12.76 -8.60
C ASN A 20 -19.27 11.33 -8.45
N LYS A 21 -20.13 10.32 -8.38
CA LYS A 21 -19.72 8.93 -8.12
C LYS A 21 -18.68 8.42 -9.13
N GLU A 22 -18.95 8.64 -10.42
CA GLU A 22 -18.09 8.12 -11.49
C GLU A 22 -16.80 8.92 -11.63
N SER A 23 -16.84 10.24 -11.48
CA SER A 23 -15.65 11.09 -11.46
C SER A 23 -14.75 10.76 -10.26
N GLU A 24 -15.33 10.56 -9.08
CA GLU A 24 -14.61 10.16 -7.87
C GLU A 24 -13.98 8.76 -8.03
N LYS A 25 -14.73 7.79 -8.56
CA LYS A 25 -14.18 6.45 -8.88
C LYS A 25 -13.01 6.56 -9.86
N ALA A 26 -13.15 7.36 -10.92
CA ALA A 26 -12.08 7.57 -11.90
C ALA A 26 -10.85 8.22 -11.26
N HIS A 27 -11.06 9.21 -10.38
CA HIS A 27 -9.99 9.85 -9.64
C HIS A 27 -9.25 8.87 -8.71
N ILE A 28 -9.98 8.06 -7.94
CA ILE A 28 -9.41 7.02 -7.08
C ILE A 28 -8.63 5.99 -7.91
N ARG A 29 -9.19 5.52 -9.03
CA ARG A 29 -8.51 4.57 -9.94
C ARG A 29 -7.21 5.16 -10.48
N LYS A 30 -7.23 6.41 -10.96
CA LYS A 30 -6.04 7.11 -11.45
C LYS A 30 -4.98 7.21 -10.35
N ARG A 31 -5.37 7.64 -9.15
CA ARG A 31 -4.46 7.72 -7.99
C ARG A 31 -3.81 6.37 -7.66
N LYS A 32 -4.61 5.29 -7.60
CA LYS A 32 -4.10 3.93 -7.34
C LYS A 32 -3.13 3.47 -8.42
N LEU A 33 -3.40 3.78 -9.68
CA LEU A 33 -2.49 3.46 -10.79
C LEU A 33 -1.15 4.18 -10.65
N GLU A 34 -1.16 5.47 -10.31
CA GLU A 34 0.08 6.25 -10.11
C GLU A 34 0.90 5.72 -8.93
N ILE A 35 0.25 5.39 -7.81
CA ILE A 35 0.93 4.77 -6.67
C ILE A 35 1.55 3.41 -7.06
N LYS A 36 0.82 2.59 -7.83
CA LYS A 36 1.32 1.29 -8.31
C LYS A 36 2.53 1.47 -9.23
N LYS A 37 2.49 2.42 -10.18
CA LYS A 37 3.63 2.74 -11.06
C LYS A 37 4.85 3.18 -10.26
N TRP A 38 4.65 4.14 -9.34
CA TRP A 38 5.71 4.60 -8.43
C TRP A 38 6.33 3.44 -7.65
N PHE A 39 5.50 2.55 -7.10
CA PHE A 39 5.95 1.42 -6.31
C PHE A 39 6.73 0.38 -7.13
N LEU A 40 6.34 0.12 -8.38
CA LEU A 40 7.12 -0.73 -9.29
C LEU A 40 8.48 -0.11 -9.59
N GLY A 41 8.53 1.20 -9.84
CA GLY A 41 9.79 1.93 -10.03
C GLY A 41 10.68 1.92 -8.79
N TYR A 42 10.08 1.94 -7.59
CA TYR A 42 10.80 1.75 -6.33
C TYR A 42 11.39 0.33 -6.22
N LYS A 43 10.58 -0.71 -6.47
CA LYS A 43 11.04 -2.12 -6.43
C LYS A 43 12.15 -2.42 -7.45
N ALA A 44 12.16 -1.77 -8.61
CA ALA A 44 13.19 -1.93 -9.64
C ALA A 44 14.60 -1.53 -9.18
N LYS A 45 14.71 -0.70 -8.14
CA LYS A 45 15.98 -0.26 -7.57
C LYS A 45 16.48 -1.19 -6.46
N LEU A 46 15.70 -2.21 -6.11
CA LEU A 46 15.95 -3.08 -4.98
C LEU A 46 16.52 -4.43 -5.39
N LYS A 47 17.19 -5.06 -4.45
CA LYS A 47 17.66 -6.44 -4.55
C LYS A 47 17.38 -7.18 -3.25
N CYS A 48 17.16 -8.47 -3.34
CA CYS A 48 17.04 -9.32 -2.16
C CYS A 48 18.33 -9.24 -1.33
N MET A 49 18.18 -8.93 -0.05
CA MET A 49 19.32 -8.83 0.87
C MET A 49 20.00 -10.19 1.15
N LYS A 50 19.32 -11.31 0.87
CA LYS A 50 19.84 -12.67 1.12
C LYS A 50 20.51 -13.33 -0.09
N CYS A 51 19.87 -13.27 -1.26
CA CYS A 51 20.37 -13.96 -2.46
C CYS A 51 20.72 -13.03 -3.62
N GLY A 52 20.50 -11.71 -3.48
CA GLY A 52 20.86 -10.74 -4.52
C GLY A 52 19.91 -10.67 -5.72
N GLU A 53 18.84 -11.47 -5.77
CA GLU A 53 17.77 -11.41 -6.79
C GLU A 53 17.26 -9.96 -6.97
N LYS A 54 17.05 -9.52 -8.21
CA LYS A 54 16.70 -8.14 -8.58
C LYS A 54 15.39 -8.03 -9.36
N HIS A 55 14.82 -9.16 -9.78
CA HIS A 55 13.61 -9.14 -10.59
C HIS A 55 12.43 -8.57 -9.78
N VAL A 56 11.86 -7.47 -10.27
CA VAL A 56 10.82 -6.66 -9.60
C VAL A 56 9.64 -7.49 -9.10
N ALA A 57 9.21 -8.48 -9.90
CA ALA A 57 8.08 -9.33 -9.55
C ALA A 57 8.35 -10.23 -8.34
N THR A 58 9.63 -10.50 -8.04
CA THR A 58 10.02 -11.40 -6.95
C THR A 58 10.33 -10.66 -5.65
N ILE A 59 10.59 -9.35 -5.70
CA ILE A 59 10.92 -8.56 -4.51
C ILE A 59 9.69 -8.46 -3.60
N ASP A 60 9.87 -8.72 -2.32
CA ASP A 60 8.88 -8.67 -1.25
C ASP A 60 9.47 -7.97 -0.03
N PHE A 61 8.58 -7.53 0.86
CA PHE A 61 8.92 -6.76 2.06
C PHE A 61 8.56 -7.57 3.31
N HIS A 62 9.59 -8.14 3.95
CA HIS A 62 9.44 -8.94 5.16
C HIS A 62 9.44 -8.04 6.39
N HIS A 63 8.48 -8.25 7.29
CA HIS A 63 8.43 -7.57 8.59
C HIS A 63 8.96 -8.50 9.66
N ASN A 64 9.96 -8.06 10.43
CA ASN A 64 10.58 -8.93 11.42
C ASN A 64 9.81 -9.02 12.74
N ILE A 65 9.13 -7.96 13.22
CA ILE A 65 8.43 -7.93 14.52
C ILE A 65 7.21 -6.98 14.50
N GLY A 66 6.06 -7.49 14.96
CA GLY A 66 5.11 -6.86 15.91
C GLY A 66 4.33 -5.59 15.57
N ASP A 67 4.81 -4.71 14.70
CA ASP A 67 4.20 -3.38 14.50
C ASP A 67 4.09 -3.06 13.01
N LYS A 68 3.21 -3.82 12.33
CA LYS A 68 2.79 -3.49 10.96
C LYS A 68 1.38 -2.94 11.01
N GLU A 69 1.17 -1.84 10.30
CA GLU A 69 -0.19 -1.33 10.12
C GLU A 69 -0.94 -2.20 9.11
N ASN A 70 -0.27 -2.54 8.00
CA ASN A 70 -0.76 -3.40 6.93
C ASN A 70 0.42 -3.91 6.08
N GLY A 71 0.21 -4.94 5.25
CA GLY A 71 1.24 -5.33 4.28
C GLY A 71 1.45 -4.24 3.21
N ILE A 72 2.70 -3.97 2.82
CA ILE A 72 3.03 -2.95 1.79
C ILE A 72 2.20 -3.14 0.51
N SER A 73 2.08 -4.38 0.01
CA SER A 73 1.29 -4.67 -1.19
C SER A 73 -0.18 -4.27 -1.04
N LYS A 74 -0.74 -4.42 0.16
CA LYS A 74 -2.12 -4.00 0.47
C LYS A 74 -2.22 -2.48 0.55
N MET A 75 -1.29 -1.79 1.21
CA MET A 75 -1.27 -0.32 1.27
C MET A 75 -1.23 0.32 -0.12
N VAL A 76 -0.44 -0.25 -1.04
CA VAL A 76 -0.37 0.17 -2.44
C VAL A 76 -1.71 -0.06 -3.15
N ALA A 77 -2.32 -1.24 -2.98
CA ALA A 77 -3.61 -1.58 -3.60
C ALA A 77 -4.77 -0.72 -3.06
N ASP A 78 -4.73 -0.37 -1.77
CA ASP A 78 -5.74 0.45 -1.11
C ASP A 78 -5.55 1.94 -1.41
N GLY A 79 -4.39 2.35 -1.92
CA GLY A 79 -4.11 3.73 -2.35
C GLY A 79 -3.65 4.64 -1.22
N TYR A 80 -2.96 4.08 -0.22
CA TYR A 80 -2.33 4.85 0.86
C TYR A 80 -1.36 5.90 0.30
N SER A 81 -1.13 6.97 1.06
CA SER A 81 -0.17 7.99 0.65
C SER A 81 1.25 7.41 0.55
N ILE A 82 2.05 7.96 -0.36
CA ILE A 82 3.43 7.51 -0.58
C ILE A 82 4.24 7.63 0.72
N GLU A 83 4.01 8.69 1.51
CA GLU A 83 4.70 8.90 2.79
C GLU A 83 4.39 7.80 3.79
N ARG A 84 3.13 7.34 3.85
CA ARG A 84 2.75 6.21 4.72
C ARG A 84 3.42 4.92 4.28
N ILE A 85 3.41 4.65 2.98
CA ILE A 85 4.06 3.47 2.41
C ILE A 85 5.57 3.49 2.70
N LEU A 86 6.23 4.64 2.53
CA LEU A 86 7.65 4.81 2.83
C LEU A 86 7.98 4.62 4.32
N ARG A 87 7.12 5.10 5.23
CA ARG A 87 7.31 4.85 6.67
C ARG A 87 7.26 3.37 7.01
N GLU A 88 6.33 2.64 6.42
CA GLU A 88 6.23 1.19 6.64
C GLU A 88 7.38 0.43 5.97
N LEU A 89 7.80 0.84 4.78
CA LEU A 89 8.95 0.25 4.08
C LEU A 89 10.25 0.33 4.90
N LYS A 90 10.44 1.38 5.70
CA LYS A 90 11.61 1.50 6.60
C LYS A 90 11.64 0.45 7.70
N LYS A 91 10.50 -0.15 8.03
CA LYS A 91 10.38 -1.25 9.01
C LYS A 91 10.60 -2.64 8.37
N CYS A 92 10.75 -2.70 7.04
CA CYS A 92 10.80 -3.95 6.29
C CYS A 92 12.23 -4.33 5.87
N GLU A 93 12.50 -5.63 5.84
CA GLU A 93 13.62 -6.20 5.10
C GLU A 93 13.22 -6.50 3.66
N VAL A 94 14.12 -6.21 2.73
CA VAL A 94 13.90 -6.48 1.29
C VAL A 94 14.36 -7.90 0.97
N LEU A 95 13.43 -8.80 0.69
CA LEU A 95 13.70 -10.19 0.35
C LEU A 95 13.03 -10.58 -0.97
N CYS A 96 13.55 -11.55 -1.70
CA CYS A 96 12.76 -12.16 -2.77
C CYS A 96 11.71 -13.11 -2.16
N ALA A 97 10.65 -13.41 -2.89
CA ALA A 97 9.55 -14.27 -2.46
C ALA A 97 10.02 -15.62 -1.91
N ASN A 98 11.06 -16.22 -2.51
CA ASN A 98 11.62 -17.49 -2.05
C ASN A 98 12.35 -17.35 -0.71
N CYS A 99 13.22 -16.34 -0.57
CA CYS A 99 13.90 -16.07 0.70
C CYS A 99 12.91 -15.67 1.80
N HIS A 100 11.88 -14.92 1.45
CA HIS A 100 10.82 -14.50 2.36
C HIS A 100 10.06 -15.70 2.94
N ARG A 101 9.62 -16.63 2.08
CA ARG A 101 8.96 -17.88 2.49
C ARG A 101 9.86 -18.75 3.38
N LYS A 102 11.15 -18.88 3.04
CA LYS A 102 12.13 -19.62 3.87
C LYS A 102 12.27 -19.02 5.27
N VAL A 103 12.26 -17.68 5.40
CA VAL A 103 12.31 -17.01 6.70
C VAL A 103 11.06 -17.30 7.53
N HIS A 104 9.88 -17.20 6.94
CA HIS A 104 8.64 -17.54 7.63
C HIS A 104 8.62 -19.00 8.09
N PHE A 105 8.99 -19.94 7.21
CA PHE A 105 9.05 -21.36 7.56
C PHE A 105 9.97 -21.63 8.76
N ARG A 106 11.16 -21.01 8.78
CA ARG A 106 12.09 -21.17 9.91
C ARG A 106 11.54 -20.57 11.21
N LYS A 107 10.84 -19.43 11.17
CA LYS A 107 10.24 -18.81 12.37
C LYS A 107 9.07 -19.62 12.94
N SER A 108 8.34 -20.39 12.13
CA SER A 108 7.20 -21.19 12.58
C SER A 108 7.58 -22.56 13.16
N LYS A 109 8.84 -22.98 13.04
CA LYS A 109 9.33 -24.29 13.50
C LYS A 109 10.27 -24.21 14.71
N VAL A 110 10.32 -23.05 15.37
CA VAL A 110 11.01 -22.83 16.64
C VAL A 110 9.95 -22.62 17.71
#